data_AF-A0A2S2D0B1-F1
#
_entry.id   AF-A0A2S2D0B1-F1
#
_cell.length_a   1.000
_cell.length_b   1.000
_cell.length_c   1.000
_cell.angle_alpha   90.00
_cell.angle_beta   90.00
_cell.angle_gamma   90.00
#
_symmetry.space_group_name_H-M   'P 1'
#
loop_
_entity.id
_entity.type
_entity.pdbx_description
1 polymer ?
#
loop_
_entity_poly.entity_id
_entity_poly.type
_entity_poly.pdbx_seq_one_letter_code
_entity_poly.pdbx_strand_id
1 'polypeptide(L)'
;MPDRDLDRDLYGRGMAVRRSVLGAAHVERATARATDFDRDFQDFITRQAWGSVWTRPGLDIRTRSMLTIAMMAALGHEEELKLHIRATRNTGVTLDEVKEILIQVAVYAGVPAANTAFRLAREAYEEMAADDRMADRQAGTARGD
;
A
#
# COMPACT_ATOMS: atom_id res chain seq x y z
N MET A 1 24.99 16.22 -15.63
CA MET A 1 24.79 14.78 -15.43
C MET A 1 24.21 14.63 -14.03
N PRO A 2 23.00 14.07 -13.85
CA PRO A 2 22.54 13.73 -12.52
C PRO A 2 23.52 12.73 -11.89
N ASP A 3 23.73 12.88 -10.58
CA ASP A 3 24.67 12.08 -9.82
C ASP A 3 24.16 10.63 -9.73
N ARG A 4 24.86 9.72 -10.42
CA ARG A 4 24.47 8.30 -10.54
C ARG A 4 24.45 7.57 -9.19
N ASP A 5 25.19 8.07 -8.20
CA ASP A 5 25.26 7.47 -6.87
C ASP A 5 24.05 7.88 -6.01
N LEU A 6 23.63 9.14 -6.08
CA LEU A 6 22.36 9.60 -5.50
C LEU A 6 21.17 8.87 -6.14
N ASP A 7 21.18 8.70 -7.46
CA ASP A 7 20.13 7.97 -8.16
C ASP A 7 20.05 6.51 -7.68
N ARG A 8 21.18 5.79 -7.66
CA ARG A 8 21.23 4.38 -7.21
C ARG A 8 20.74 4.23 -5.76
N ASP A 9 21.09 5.16 -4.89
CA ASP A 9 20.65 5.21 -3.51
C ASP A 9 19.12 5.41 -3.37
N LEU A 10 18.51 6.26 -4.20
CA LEU A 10 17.06 6.47 -4.18
C LEU A 10 16.28 5.20 -4.55
N TYR A 11 16.72 4.45 -5.56
CA TYR A 11 16.05 3.21 -5.93
C TYR A 11 16.16 2.14 -4.84
N GLY A 12 17.36 1.95 -4.26
CA GLY A 12 17.59 0.97 -3.20
C GLY A 12 16.74 1.26 -1.96
N ARG A 13 16.74 2.51 -1.49
CA ARG A 13 15.88 2.96 -0.38
C ARG A 13 14.40 2.84 -0.72
N GLY A 14 14.03 3.20 -1.95
CA GLY A 14 12.65 3.10 -2.43
C GLY A 14 12.14 1.67 -2.42
N MET A 15 12.91 0.71 -2.89
CA MET A 15 12.54 -0.70 -2.83
C MET A 15 12.42 -1.20 -1.39
N ALA A 16 13.30 -0.77 -0.48
CA ALA A 16 13.21 -1.14 0.93
C ALA A 16 11.89 -0.65 1.57
N VAL A 17 11.55 0.63 1.39
CA VAL A 17 10.31 1.21 1.93
C VAL A 17 9.07 0.63 1.24
N ARG A 18 9.10 0.46 -0.09
CA ARG A 18 7.98 -0.13 -0.84
C ARG A 18 7.66 -1.54 -0.32
N ARG A 19 8.68 -2.36 -0.03
CA ARG A 19 8.50 -3.70 0.55
C ARG A 19 8.00 -3.65 1.98
N SER A 20 8.49 -2.72 2.81
CA SER A 20 8.01 -2.60 4.19
C SER A 20 6.56 -2.15 4.26
N VAL A 21 6.08 -1.34 3.30
CA VAL A 21 4.70 -0.83 3.26
C VAL A 21 3.77 -1.83 2.56
N LEU A 22 4.06 -2.21 1.33
CA LEU A 22 3.16 -3.06 0.51
C LEU A 22 3.34 -4.56 0.76
N GLY A 23 4.39 -4.95 1.49
CA GLY A 23 4.77 -6.35 1.73
C GLY A 23 5.68 -6.89 0.64
N ALA A 24 6.76 -7.56 1.04
CA ALA A 24 7.77 -8.07 0.12
C ALA A 24 7.17 -8.99 -0.96
N ALA A 25 6.33 -9.95 -0.58
CA ALA A 25 5.73 -10.89 -1.54
C ALA A 25 4.87 -10.19 -2.60
N HIS A 26 4.16 -9.11 -2.26
CA HIS A 26 3.41 -8.32 -3.22
C HIS A 26 4.35 -7.61 -4.20
N VAL A 27 5.38 -6.94 -3.67
CA VAL A 27 6.36 -6.21 -4.49
C VAL A 27 7.09 -7.14 -5.43
N GLU A 28 7.56 -8.30 -4.98
CA GLU A 28 8.25 -9.26 -5.85
C GLU A 28 7.33 -9.77 -6.97
N ARG A 29 6.05 -10.05 -6.68
CA ARG A 29 5.08 -10.42 -7.73
C ARG A 29 4.86 -9.28 -8.74
N ALA A 30 4.78 -8.04 -8.27
CA ALA A 30 4.61 -6.88 -9.14
C ALA A 30 5.86 -6.68 -10.03
N THR A 31 7.05 -6.77 -9.45
CA THR A 31 8.33 -6.66 -10.18
C THR A 31 8.50 -7.78 -11.20
N ALA A 32 8.13 -9.02 -10.87
CA ALA A 32 8.20 -10.16 -11.80
C ALA A 32 7.23 -10.04 -12.98
N ARG A 33 6.14 -9.28 -12.83
CA ARG A 33 5.15 -9.00 -13.89
C ARG A 33 5.51 -7.78 -14.74
N ALA A 34 6.54 -7.02 -14.36
CA ALA A 34 6.96 -5.85 -15.12
C ALA A 34 7.47 -6.25 -16.50
N THR A 35 6.99 -5.53 -17.50
CA THR A 35 7.33 -5.66 -18.92
C THR A 35 8.26 -4.53 -19.33
N ASP A 36 8.80 -4.59 -20.54
CA ASP A 36 9.60 -3.47 -21.07
C ASP A 36 8.76 -2.20 -21.27
N PHE A 37 7.44 -2.32 -21.39
CA PHE A 37 6.54 -1.18 -21.55
C PHE A 37 6.42 -0.33 -20.28
N ASP A 38 6.39 -0.95 -19.10
CA ASP A 38 6.15 -0.27 -17.82
C ASP A 38 7.39 -0.22 -16.91
N ARG A 39 8.52 -0.84 -17.31
CA ARG A 39 9.76 -0.87 -16.52
C ARG A 39 10.25 0.51 -16.10
N ASP A 40 10.33 1.46 -17.03
CA ASP A 40 10.83 2.80 -16.75
C ASP A 40 9.89 3.56 -15.82
N PHE A 41 8.58 3.33 -15.95
CA PHE A 41 7.59 3.89 -15.02
C PHE A 41 7.71 3.27 -13.63
N GLN A 42 7.88 1.94 -13.53
CA GLN A 42 8.09 1.26 -12.24
C GLN A 42 9.36 1.75 -11.54
N ASP A 43 10.45 1.95 -12.28
CA ASP A 43 11.68 2.53 -11.76
C ASP A 43 11.46 3.97 -11.26
N PHE A 44 10.82 4.81 -12.08
CA PHE A 44 10.48 6.19 -11.73
C PHE A 44 9.66 6.28 -10.44
N ILE A 45 8.54 5.56 -10.34
CA ILE A 45 7.69 5.61 -9.13
C ILE A 45 8.41 5.04 -7.91
N THR A 46 9.27 4.03 -8.08
CA THR A 46 10.07 3.45 -7.00
C THR A 46 11.02 4.51 -6.43
N ARG A 47 11.69 5.28 -7.27
CA ARG A 47 12.58 6.36 -6.83
C ARG A 47 11.80 7.52 -6.23
N GLN A 48 10.78 8.01 -6.93
CA GLN A 48 10.13 9.27 -6.56
C GLN A 48 9.16 9.11 -5.39
N ALA A 49 8.25 8.14 -5.44
CA ALA A 49 7.32 7.95 -4.34
C ALA A 49 8.06 7.35 -3.14
N TRP A 50 8.66 6.17 -3.33
CA TRP A 50 9.16 5.40 -2.20
C TRP A 50 10.55 5.84 -1.74
N GLY A 51 11.46 6.11 -2.68
CA GLY A 51 12.85 6.49 -2.38
C GLY A 51 13.01 7.93 -1.92
N SER A 52 12.14 8.83 -2.39
CA SER A 52 12.18 10.26 -2.11
C SER A 52 11.07 10.67 -1.13
N VAL A 53 9.79 10.59 -1.50
CA VAL A 53 8.73 11.17 -0.65
C VAL A 53 8.51 10.40 0.66
N TRP A 54 8.44 9.07 0.61
CA TRP A 54 8.17 8.24 1.79
C TRP A 54 9.35 8.14 2.76
N THR A 55 10.57 8.45 2.32
CA THR A 55 11.78 8.48 3.18
C THR A 55 12.03 9.84 3.83
N ARG A 56 11.26 10.89 3.46
CA ARG A 56 11.43 12.23 4.04
C ARG A 56 11.15 12.22 5.55
N PRO A 57 11.92 13.00 6.33
CA PRO A 57 11.61 13.20 7.74
C PRO A 57 10.31 14.01 7.90
N GLY A 58 9.74 13.98 9.12
CA GLY A 58 8.60 14.81 9.53
C GLY A 58 7.28 14.05 9.64
N LEU A 59 7.07 12.98 8.87
CA LEU A 59 5.93 12.07 9.02
C LEU A 59 6.41 10.63 9.05
N ASP A 60 5.93 9.88 10.04
CA ASP A 60 6.17 8.44 10.12
C ASP A 60 5.37 7.67 9.03
N ILE A 61 5.73 6.40 8.83
CA ILE A 61 5.12 5.54 7.82
C ILE A 61 3.61 5.38 8.05
N ARG A 62 3.19 5.30 9.31
CA ARG A 62 1.79 5.11 9.70
C ARG A 62 0.95 6.32 9.28
N THR A 63 1.40 7.52 9.61
CA THR A 63 0.73 8.78 9.25
C THR A 63 0.70 8.97 7.74
N ARG A 64 1.80 8.66 7.03
CA ARG A 64 1.81 8.68 5.56
C ARG A 64 0.78 7.73 4.97
N SER A 65 0.68 6.51 5.52
CA SER A 65 -0.33 5.53 5.11
C SER A 65 -1.75 6.05 5.31
N MET A 66 -2.05 6.68 6.44
CA MET A 66 -3.37 7.27 6.71
C MET A 66 -3.72 8.36 5.68
N LEU A 67 -2.77 9.26 5.40
CA LEU A 67 -2.96 10.33 4.41
C LEU A 67 -3.15 9.77 3.00
N THR A 68 -2.38 8.75 2.61
CA THR A 68 -2.54 8.11 1.30
C THR A 68 -3.92 7.46 1.16
N ILE A 69 -4.41 6.74 2.19
CA ILE A 69 -5.77 6.16 2.18
C ILE A 69 -6.82 7.26 2.00
N ALA A 70 -6.72 8.36 2.75
CA ALA A 70 -7.64 9.49 2.64
C ALA A 70 -7.64 10.08 1.21
N MET A 71 -6.45 10.29 0.63
CA MET A 71 -6.32 10.84 -0.73
C MET A 71 -6.85 9.88 -1.80
N MET A 72 -6.55 8.58 -1.73
CA MET A 72 -7.03 7.61 -2.72
C MET A 72 -8.56 7.47 -2.66
N ALA A 73 -9.14 7.50 -1.45
CA ALA A 73 -10.58 7.51 -1.26
C ALA A 73 -11.23 8.79 -1.81
N ALA A 74 -10.68 9.96 -1.49
CA ALA A 74 -11.21 11.24 -1.96
C ALA A 74 -11.13 11.41 -3.48
N LEU A 75 -10.07 10.89 -4.12
CA LEU A 75 -9.84 10.96 -5.56
C LEU A 75 -10.53 9.84 -6.36
N GLY A 76 -11.14 8.85 -5.69
CA GLY A 76 -11.80 7.72 -6.35
C GLY A 76 -10.83 6.73 -7.02
N HIS A 77 -9.59 6.63 -6.54
CA HIS A 77 -8.59 5.68 -7.06
C HIS A 77 -8.75 4.31 -6.40
N GLU A 78 -9.75 3.54 -6.85
CA GLU A 78 -10.24 2.34 -6.15
C GLU A 78 -9.18 1.26 -5.94
N GLU A 79 -8.39 0.93 -6.97
CA GLU A 79 -7.36 -0.12 -6.88
C GLU A 79 -6.21 0.28 -5.94
N GLU A 80 -5.77 1.53 -6.00
CA GLU A 80 -4.76 2.09 -5.10
C GLU A 80 -5.28 2.18 -3.66
N LEU A 81 -6.56 2.53 -3.47
CA LEU A 81 -7.19 2.50 -2.17
C LEU A 81 -7.18 1.08 -1.59
N LYS A 82 -7.63 0.08 -2.36
CA LYS A 82 -7.59 -1.33 -1.91
C LYS A 82 -6.16 -1.78 -1.59
N LEU A 83 -5.17 -1.40 -2.40
CA LEU A 83 -3.76 -1.69 -2.15
C LEU A 83 -3.30 -1.12 -0.80
N HIS A 84 -3.57 0.16 -0.55
CA HIS A 84 -3.16 0.84 0.67
C HIS A 84 -3.95 0.40 1.92
N ILE A 85 -5.18 -0.05 1.76
CA ILE A 85 -5.93 -0.71 2.85
C ILE A 85 -5.28 -2.05 3.21
N ARG A 86 -4.89 -2.88 2.23
CA ARG A 86 -4.17 -4.13 2.53
C ARG A 86 -2.82 -3.87 3.18
N ALA A 87 -2.14 -2.78 2.82
CA ALA A 87 -0.87 -2.37 3.40
C ALA A 87 -0.95 -2.00 4.90
N THR A 88 -2.16 -1.74 5.44
CA THR A 88 -2.35 -1.41 6.87
C THR A 88 -1.77 -2.46 7.82
N ARG A 89 -1.79 -3.75 7.42
CA ARG A 89 -1.15 -4.86 8.16
C ARG A 89 0.34 -4.65 8.43
N ASN A 90 1.02 -3.89 7.56
CA ASN A 90 2.46 -3.63 7.68
C ASN A 90 2.75 -2.23 8.23
N THR A 91 1.84 -1.27 8.03
CA THR A 91 2.06 0.14 8.46
C THR A 91 1.57 0.42 9.87
N GLY A 92 0.77 -0.47 10.47
CA GLY A 92 0.26 -0.33 11.83
C GLY A 92 -0.93 0.64 11.95
N VAL A 93 -1.54 1.02 10.83
CA VAL A 93 -2.84 1.70 10.82
C VAL A 93 -3.91 0.67 11.16
N THR A 94 -4.81 0.98 12.09
CA THR A 94 -5.84 0.02 12.52
C THR A 94 -7.08 0.09 11.64
N LEU A 95 -7.92 -0.95 11.69
CA LEU A 95 -9.23 -0.95 11.03
C LEU A 95 -10.10 0.23 11.51
N ASP A 96 -10.08 0.52 12.80
CA ASP A 96 -10.84 1.65 13.37
C ASP A 96 -10.32 2.99 12.86
N GLU A 97 -9.02 3.16 12.69
CA GLU A 97 -8.47 4.38 12.10
C GLU A 97 -8.83 4.53 10.62
N VAL A 98 -8.83 3.44 9.85
CA VAL A 98 -9.33 3.48 8.47
C VAL A 98 -10.79 3.91 8.46
N LYS A 99 -11.63 3.35 9.36
CA LYS A 99 -13.04 3.77 9.50
C LYS A 99 -13.17 5.27 9.76
N GLU A 100 -12.42 5.82 10.72
CA GLU A 100 -12.46 7.27 11.02
C GLU A 100 -12.00 8.13 9.83
N ILE A 101 -10.96 7.71 9.10
CA ILE A 101 -10.50 8.39 7.88
C ILE A 101 -11.63 8.45 6.85
N LEU A 102 -12.33 7.33 6.61
CA LEU A 102 -13.40 7.28 5.62
C LEU A 102 -14.63 8.10 6.02
N ILE A 103 -14.92 8.21 7.32
CA ILE A 103 -15.94 9.14 7.85
C ILE A 103 -15.53 10.59 7.54
N GLN A 104 -14.26 10.95 7.76
CA GLN A 104 -13.76 12.28 7.44
C GLN A 104 -13.82 12.58 5.93
N VAL A 105 -13.53 11.58 5.07
CA VAL A 105 -13.71 11.69 3.62
C VAL A 105 -15.15 12.02 3.25
N ALA A 106 -16.16 11.48 3.95
CA ALA A 106 -17.57 11.80 3.69
C ALA A 106 -17.88 13.30 3.83
N VAL A 107 -17.22 13.97 4.78
CA VAL A 107 -17.42 15.41 5.06
C VAL A 107 -16.76 16.29 4.00
N TYR A 108 -15.52 15.96 3.59
CA TYR A 108 -14.71 16.86 2.74
C TYR A 108 -14.65 16.48 1.27
N ALA A 109 -14.87 15.20 0.93
CA ALA A 109 -14.94 14.71 -0.45
C ALA A 109 -16.34 14.21 -0.84
N GLY A 110 -17.29 14.22 0.10
CA GLY A 110 -18.68 13.86 -0.10
C GLY A 110 -19.01 12.40 0.21
N VAL A 111 -20.25 12.18 0.64
CA VAL A 111 -20.79 10.86 0.98
C VAL A 111 -20.64 9.82 -0.15
N PRO A 112 -20.79 10.16 -1.46
CA PRO A 112 -20.58 9.18 -2.52
C PRO A 112 -19.17 8.58 -2.55
N ALA A 113 -18.12 9.40 -2.37
CA ALA A 113 -16.73 8.93 -2.32
C ALA A 113 -16.52 8.01 -1.12
N ALA A 114 -17.05 8.38 0.05
CA ALA A 114 -16.97 7.56 1.25
C ALA A 114 -17.74 6.23 1.11
N ASN A 115 -18.92 6.21 0.49
CA ASN A 115 -19.68 4.97 0.25
C ASN A 115 -18.87 3.96 -0.55
N THR A 116 -18.25 4.41 -1.65
CA THR A 116 -17.33 3.59 -2.44
C THR A 116 -16.15 3.12 -1.60
N ALA A 117 -15.50 4.02 -0.86
CA ALA A 117 -14.36 3.68 -0.03
C ALA A 117 -14.68 2.65 1.07
N PHE A 118 -15.84 2.76 1.73
CA PHE A 118 -16.29 1.81 2.75
C PHE A 118 -16.55 0.42 2.17
N ARG A 119 -17.16 0.35 0.98
CA ARG A 119 -17.35 -0.91 0.27
C ARG A 119 -16.01 -1.56 -0.03
N LEU A 120 -15.07 -0.81 -0.61
CA LEU A 120 -13.73 -1.30 -0.96
C LEU A 120 -12.92 -1.73 0.27
N ALA A 121 -13.04 -1.00 1.38
CA ALA A 121 -12.40 -1.35 2.65
C ALA A 121 -12.90 -2.68 3.20
N ARG A 122 -14.22 -2.89 3.21
CA ARG A 122 -14.82 -4.15 3.65
C ARG A 122 -14.35 -5.32 2.79
N GLU A 123 -14.42 -5.17 1.46
CA GLU A 123 -13.93 -6.20 0.52
C GLU A 123 -12.45 -6.55 0.80
N ALA A 124 -11.58 -5.54 0.93
CA ALA A 124 -10.16 -5.76 1.18
C ALA A 124 -9.90 -6.49 2.51
N TYR A 125 -10.58 -6.13 3.60
CA TYR A 125 -10.41 -6.80 4.89
C TYR A 125 -10.99 -8.22 4.91
N GLU A 126 -12.10 -8.46 4.21
CA GLU A 126 -12.68 -9.80 4.05
C GLU A 126 -11.73 -10.75 3.29
N GLU A 127 -11.11 -10.26 2.21
CA GLU A 127 -10.09 -10.98 1.46
C GLU A 127 -8.86 -11.28 2.32
N MET A 128 -8.34 -10.30 3.06
CA MET A 128 -7.19 -10.50 3.97
C MET A 128 -7.49 -11.57 5.03
N ALA A 129 -8.68 -11.54 5.63
CA ALA A 129 -9.10 -12.54 6.60
C ALA A 129 -9.31 -13.93 5.97
N ALA A 130 -9.66 -14.01 4.68
CA ALA A 130 -9.73 -15.26 3.96
C ALA A 130 -8.32 -15.83 3.69
N ASP A 131 -7.38 -14.99 3.26
CA ASP A 131 -5.98 -15.37 3.01
C ASP A 131 -5.32 -15.91 4.29
N ASP A 132 -5.49 -15.23 5.42
CA ASP A 132 -4.93 -15.66 6.70
C ASP A 132 -5.49 -17.04 7.13
N ARG A 133 -6.80 -17.26 6.96
CA ARG A 133 -7.44 -18.57 7.23
C ARG A 133 -6.94 -19.68 6.31
N MET A 134 -6.62 -19.37 5.05
CA MET A 134 -6.05 -20.36 4.12
C MET A 134 -4.61 -20.71 4.49
N ALA A 135 -3.80 -19.72 4.87
CA ALA A 135 -2.43 -19.92 5.31
C ALA A 135 -2.37 -20.81 6.57
N ASP A 136 -3.25 -20.57 7.55
CA ASP A 136 -3.33 -21.38 8.78
C ASP A 136 -3.68 -22.84 8.49
N ARG A 137 -4.61 -23.09 7.56
CA ARG A 137 -4.97 -24.47 7.16
C ARG A 137 -3.79 -25.20 6.52
N GLN A 138 -3.07 -24.55 5.61
CA GLN A 138 -1.91 -25.14 4.93
C GLN A 138 -0.78 -25.43 5.91
N ALA A 139 -0.53 -24.53 6.87
CA ALA A 139 0.47 -24.72 7.92
C ALA A 139 0.10 -25.85 8.89
N GLY A 140 -1.21 -26.06 9.16
CA GLY A 140 -1.71 -27.16 9.97
C GLY A 140 -1.56 -28.53 9.29
N THR A 141 -1.78 -28.62 7.98
CA THR A 141 -1.58 -29.86 7.22
C THR A 141 -0.11 -30.27 7.15
N ALA A 142 0.80 -29.31 6.95
CA ALA A 142 2.24 -29.60 6.82
C ALA A 142 2.96 -30.00 8.14
N ARG A 143 2.30 -29.89 9.30
CA ARG A 143 2.83 -30.33 10.61
C ARG A 143 2.23 -31.66 11.10
N GLY A 144 1.23 -32.18 10.39
CA GLY A 144 0.55 -33.43 10.72
C GLY A 144 1.09 -34.67 9.99
N ASP A 145 2.03 -34.47 9.06
CA ASP A 145 2.75 -35.49 8.30
C ASP A 145 4.19 -35.66 8.82
#